data_AF-A0AAW6LU75-F1
#
_entry.id   AF-A0AAW6LU75-F1
#
_cell.length_a   1.000
_cell.length_b   1.000
_cell.length_c   1.000
_cell.angle_alpha   90.00
_cell.angle_beta   90.00
_cell.angle_gamma   90.00
#
_symmetry.space_group_name_H-M   'P 1'
#
loop_
_entity.id
_entity.type
_entity.pdbx_description
1 polymer ?
#
loop_
_entity_poly.entity_id
_entity_poly.type
_entity_poly.pdbx_seq_one_letter_code
_entity_poly.pdbx_strand_id
1 'polypeptide(L)'
;LVDNLRLGLFWATGAWLLVIVIPIIDMLAGEDGESPPDDAIPRLQKDRYYRWCTYAFLPLQYAGLVFACWCWINAPMGIAEKIAMSFTVGVVAGVGINAAHELGHKSEKVEQWLAKVALAQSLYGHFYVEHNFGHHVRVATPQDPASSRFGESFWRFLPRSVFGGLRSAWRIESARLQRKGKRTWSYENNVLNAWAMSVVLFATLIGIFGWEVAPWLLLQAVAGFTFLEAANYLEHYGLLRGKRADGS
;
A
#
# COMPACT_ATOMS: atom_id res chain seq x y z
N LEU A 1 -2.47 12.13 -29.67
CA LEU A 1 -3.10 11.34 -28.57
C LEU A 1 -3.83 12.26 -27.58
N VAL A 2 -3.18 13.35 -27.13
CA VAL A 2 -3.74 14.35 -26.20
C VAL A 2 -4.97 15.09 -26.77
N ASP A 3 -5.02 15.35 -28.08
CA ASP A 3 -6.17 16.04 -28.69
C ASP A 3 -7.42 15.16 -28.89
N ASN A 4 -7.26 13.82 -28.84
CA ASN A 4 -8.36 12.86 -29.07
C ASN A 4 -8.92 12.28 -27.77
N LEU A 5 -8.13 12.26 -26.70
CA LEU A 5 -8.54 11.87 -25.35
C LEU A 5 -8.72 13.14 -24.56
N ARG A 6 -9.95 13.66 -24.44
CA ARG A 6 -10.29 14.78 -23.55
C ARG A 6 -9.42 14.67 -22.28
N LEU A 7 -8.52 15.64 -22.05
CA LEU A 7 -7.31 15.56 -21.21
C LEU A 7 -7.48 14.79 -19.87
N GLY A 8 -8.63 14.87 -19.20
CA GLY A 8 -8.94 14.07 -18.01
C GLY A 8 -8.91 12.54 -18.16
N LEU A 9 -9.30 12.00 -19.33
CA LEU A 9 -9.22 10.56 -19.62
C LEU A 9 -7.77 10.09 -19.69
N PHE A 10 -6.87 10.91 -20.26
CA PHE A 10 -5.45 10.59 -20.32
C PHE A 10 -4.86 10.41 -18.93
N TRP A 11 -5.14 11.32 -18.00
CA TRP A 11 -4.63 11.25 -16.63
C TRP A 11 -5.17 10.08 -15.83
N ALA A 12 -6.37 9.59 -16.16
CA ALA A 12 -6.94 8.42 -15.54
C ALA A 12 -6.38 7.11 -16.11
N THR A 13 -5.75 7.11 -17.30
CA THR A 13 -5.38 5.88 -18.03
C THR A 13 -4.59 4.88 -17.20
N GLY A 14 -3.66 5.34 -16.36
CA GLY A 14 -2.90 4.45 -15.48
C GLY A 14 -3.80 3.65 -14.52
N ALA A 15 -4.81 4.29 -13.93
CA ALA A 15 -5.81 3.61 -13.10
C ALA A 15 -6.68 2.65 -13.95
N TRP A 16 -7.18 3.09 -15.11
CA TRP A 16 -7.99 2.23 -15.98
C TRP A 16 -7.23 1.00 -16.47
N LEU A 17 -5.94 1.16 -16.80
CA LEU A 17 -5.09 0.05 -17.23
C LEU A 17 -5.01 -1.01 -16.15
N LEU A 18 -4.70 -0.63 -14.91
CA LEU A 18 -4.52 -1.57 -13.80
C LEU A 18 -5.84 -2.18 -13.31
N VAL A 19 -6.94 -1.41 -13.29
CA VAL A 19 -8.21 -1.85 -12.68
C VAL A 19 -9.16 -2.51 -13.67
N ILE A 20 -9.03 -2.23 -14.97
CA ILE A 20 -9.97 -2.71 -15.99
C ILE A 20 -9.26 -3.50 -17.07
N VAL A 21 -8.22 -2.93 -17.69
CA VAL A 21 -7.57 -3.59 -18.83
C VAL A 21 -6.83 -4.85 -18.39
N ILE A 22 -6.03 -4.79 -17.31
CA ILE A 22 -5.31 -5.96 -16.82
C ILE A 22 -6.27 -7.08 -16.40
N PRO A 23 -7.31 -6.86 -15.57
CA PRO A 23 -8.24 -7.92 -15.21
C PRO A 23 -8.98 -8.53 -16.42
N ILE A 24 -9.29 -7.74 -17.46
CA ILE A 24 -9.84 -8.28 -18.71
C ILE A 24 -8.82 -9.17 -19.41
N ILE A 25 -7.56 -8.74 -19.51
CA ILE A 25 -6.50 -9.55 -20.12
C ILE A 25 -6.30 -10.84 -19.31
N ASP A 26 -6.26 -10.75 -17.99
CA ASP A 26 -6.07 -11.89 -17.07
C ASP A 26 -7.21 -12.91 -17.22
N MET A 27 -8.46 -12.43 -17.27
CA MET A 27 -9.64 -13.26 -17.53
C MET A 27 -9.59 -13.93 -18.91
N LEU A 28 -9.03 -13.26 -19.93
CA LEU A 28 -8.88 -13.81 -21.28
C LEU A 28 -7.69 -14.79 -21.39
N ALA A 29 -6.62 -14.57 -20.63
CA ALA A 29 -5.44 -15.42 -20.60
C ALA A 29 -5.70 -16.73 -19.84
N GLY A 30 -6.60 -16.70 -18.85
CA GLY A 30 -6.95 -17.85 -18.02
C GLY A 30 -5.99 -18.06 -16.85
N GLU A 31 -6.38 -18.95 -15.92
CA GLU A 31 -5.59 -19.24 -14.73
C GLU A 31 -4.33 -20.04 -15.09
N ASP A 32 -3.16 -19.56 -14.68
CA ASP A 32 -1.94 -20.35 -14.67
C ASP A 32 -1.89 -21.17 -13.36
N GLY A 33 -1.95 -22.49 -13.50
CA GLY A 33 -1.96 -23.44 -12.37
C GLY A 33 -0.56 -23.91 -11.95
N GLU A 34 0.50 -23.47 -12.63
CA GLU A 34 1.87 -23.93 -12.35
C GLU A 34 2.51 -23.12 -11.21
N SER A 35 2.48 -23.69 -10.01
CA SER A 35 3.34 -23.21 -8.92
C SER A 35 4.77 -23.72 -9.11
N PRO A 36 5.81 -22.90 -8.83
CA PRO A 36 7.17 -23.39 -8.80
C PRO A 36 7.29 -24.59 -7.85
N PRO A 37 8.03 -25.64 -8.20
CA PRO A 37 8.22 -26.77 -7.30
C PRO A 37 8.93 -26.31 -6.02
N ASP A 38 8.61 -26.96 -4.89
CA ASP A 38 9.05 -26.53 -3.54
C ASP A 38 10.58 -26.38 -3.40
N ASP A 39 11.34 -27.16 -4.17
CA ASP A 39 12.80 -27.13 -4.21
C ASP A 39 13.36 -25.89 -4.92
N ALA A 40 12.59 -25.27 -5.81
CA ALA A 40 12.96 -24.03 -6.50
C ALA A 40 12.76 -22.78 -5.62
N ILE A 41 11.88 -22.84 -4.60
CA ILE A 41 11.51 -21.69 -3.77
C ILE A 41 12.74 -21.04 -3.09
N PRO A 42 13.65 -21.77 -2.41
CA PRO A 42 14.81 -21.14 -1.77
C PRO A 42 15.76 -20.48 -2.76
N ARG A 43 15.84 -20.99 -4.00
CA ARG A 43 16.66 -20.41 -5.07
C ARG A 43 16.02 -19.11 -5.57
N LEU A 44 14.72 -19.12 -5.86
CA LEU A 44 13.97 -17.94 -6.31
C LEU A 44 13.96 -16.83 -5.26
N GLN A 45 13.84 -17.17 -3.97
CA GLN A 45 13.92 -16.20 -2.87
C GLN A 45 15.27 -15.48 -2.78
N LYS A 46 16.36 -16.15 -3.20
CA LYS A 46 17.72 -15.60 -3.25
C LYS A 46 18.03 -14.90 -4.57
N ASP A 47 17.14 -15.00 -5.56
CA ASP A 47 17.36 -14.39 -6.85
C ASP A 47 17.35 -12.85 -6.73
N ARG A 48 18.43 -12.26 -7.21
CA ARG A 48 18.62 -10.81 -7.17
C ARG A 48 17.70 -10.10 -8.15
N TYR A 49 17.24 -10.77 -9.21
CA TYR A 49 16.35 -10.20 -10.21
C TYR A 49 15.08 -9.61 -9.57
N TYR A 50 14.32 -10.43 -8.82
CA TYR A 50 13.09 -9.97 -8.17
C TYR A 50 13.35 -8.87 -7.14
N ARG A 51 14.47 -8.94 -6.43
CA ARG A 51 14.89 -7.92 -5.46
C ARG A 51 15.17 -6.57 -6.14
N TRP A 52 15.83 -6.60 -7.31
CA TRP A 52 16.08 -5.40 -8.10
C TRP A 52 14.80 -4.80 -8.68
N CYS A 53 13.81 -5.62 -9.07
CA CYS A 53 12.50 -5.12 -9.50
C CYS A 53 11.85 -4.27 -8.38
N THR A 54 11.85 -4.78 -7.14
CA THR A 54 11.30 -4.03 -6.00
C THR A 54 12.09 -2.75 -5.73
N TYR A 55 13.42 -2.78 -5.83
CA TYR A 55 14.25 -1.58 -5.65
C TYR A 55 14.07 -0.54 -6.76
N ALA A 56 13.90 -0.97 -8.01
CA ALA A 56 13.67 -0.09 -9.15
C ALA A 56 12.27 0.53 -9.11
N PHE A 57 11.30 -0.14 -8.49
CA PHE A 57 9.95 0.39 -8.32
C PHE A 57 9.93 1.67 -7.48
N LEU A 58 10.66 1.73 -6.35
CA LEU A 58 10.66 2.88 -5.45
C LEU A 58 11.03 4.22 -6.10
N PRO A 59 12.15 4.35 -6.86
CA PRO A 59 12.48 5.60 -7.52
C PRO A 59 11.46 5.96 -8.62
N LEU A 60 10.87 4.98 -9.31
CA LEU A 60 9.81 5.23 -10.29
C LEU A 60 8.52 5.73 -9.64
N GLN A 61 8.12 5.13 -8.51
CA GLN A 61 7.00 5.56 -7.69
C GLN A 61 7.18 7.04 -7.29
N TYR A 62 8.35 7.39 -6.75
CA TYR A 62 8.62 8.75 -6.29
C TYR A 62 8.78 9.75 -7.45
N ALA A 63 9.40 9.34 -8.56
CA ALA A 63 9.47 10.16 -9.76
C ALA A 63 8.06 10.45 -10.30
N GLY A 64 7.17 9.46 -10.32
CA GLY A 64 5.77 9.63 -10.68
C GLY A 64 5.02 10.59 -9.75
N LEU A 65 5.23 10.49 -8.43
CA LEU A 65 4.63 11.40 -7.45
C LEU A 65 5.14 12.85 -7.61
N VAL A 66 6.45 13.03 -7.79
CA VAL A 66 7.05 14.36 -7.99
C VAL A 66 6.58 14.97 -9.32
N PHE A 67 6.55 14.18 -10.39
CA PHE A 67 5.96 14.59 -11.66
C PHE A 67 4.49 14.99 -11.48
N ALA A 68 3.76 14.27 -10.63
CA ALA A 68 2.38 14.60 -10.38
C ALA A 68 2.17 15.92 -9.65
N CYS A 69 2.99 16.20 -8.65
CA CYS A 69 3.03 17.51 -8.00
C CYS A 69 3.35 18.62 -9.01
N TRP A 70 4.30 18.40 -9.92
CA TRP A 70 4.62 19.37 -10.96
C TRP A 70 3.42 19.62 -11.89
N CYS A 71 2.73 18.58 -12.34
CA CYS A 71 1.54 18.72 -13.19
C CYS A 71 0.38 19.44 -12.50
N TRP A 72 0.08 19.13 -11.23
CA TRP A 72 -1.01 19.78 -10.50
C TRP A 72 -0.87 21.30 -10.39
N ILE A 73 0.37 21.80 -10.46
CA ILE A 73 0.68 23.23 -10.38
C ILE A 73 0.88 23.86 -11.75
N ASN A 74 1.63 23.21 -12.64
CA ASN A 74 2.13 23.86 -13.87
C ASN A 74 1.37 23.44 -15.12
N ALA A 75 0.70 22.28 -15.13
CA ALA A 75 -0.04 21.84 -16.30
C ALA A 75 -1.42 22.51 -16.36
N PRO A 76 -1.94 22.83 -17.56
CA PRO A 76 -3.27 23.40 -17.73
C PRO A 76 -4.34 22.34 -17.47
N MET A 77 -4.61 22.06 -16.19
CA MET A 77 -5.51 21.00 -15.75
C MET A 77 -6.74 21.54 -15.03
N GLY A 78 -7.92 21.07 -15.45
CA GLY A 78 -9.17 21.24 -14.70
C GLY A 78 -9.23 20.35 -13.45
N ILE A 79 -10.15 20.67 -12.53
CA ILE A 79 -10.32 19.93 -11.26
C ILE A 79 -10.54 18.42 -11.49
N ALA A 80 -11.38 18.05 -12.46
CA ALA A 80 -11.66 16.65 -12.78
C ALA A 80 -10.39 15.87 -13.18
N GLU A 81 -9.46 16.54 -13.85
CA GLU A 81 -8.21 15.97 -14.34
C GLU A 81 -7.22 15.80 -13.20
N LYS A 82 -7.17 16.78 -12.28
CA LYS A 82 -6.38 16.67 -11.05
C LYS A 82 -6.85 15.49 -10.19
N ILE A 83 -8.17 15.33 -10.06
CA ILE A 83 -8.79 14.18 -9.37
C ILE A 83 -8.40 12.87 -10.04
N ALA A 84 -8.62 12.75 -11.36
CA ALA A 84 -8.26 11.55 -12.13
C ALA A 84 -6.78 11.19 -11.96
N MET A 85 -5.90 12.18 -11.99
CA MET A 85 -4.48 12.02 -11.77
C MET A 85 -4.15 11.58 -10.34
N SER A 86 -4.83 12.11 -9.32
CA SER A 86 -4.70 11.64 -7.93
C SER A 86 -5.09 10.17 -7.79
N PHE A 87 -6.12 9.70 -8.49
CA PHE A 87 -6.46 8.27 -8.50
C PHE A 87 -5.38 7.43 -9.19
N THR A 88 -4.86 7.85 -10.34
CA THR A 88 -3.77 7.14 -11.02
C THR A 88 -2.52 7.02 -10.15
N VAL A 89 -2.07 8.13 -9.56
CA VAL A 89 -0.91 8.14 -8.67
C VAL A 89 -1.20 7.39 -7.37
N GLY A 90 -2.45 7.41 -6.91
CA GLY A 90 -2.93 6.60 -5.80
C GLY A 90 -2.84 5.10 -6.08
N VAL A 91 -3.28 4.63 -7.26
CA VAL A 91 -3.10 3.23 -7.66
C VAL A 91 -1.62 2.84 -7.68
N VAL A 92 -0.74 3.71 -8.19
CA VAL A 92 0.72 3.49 -8.11
C VAL A 92 1.19 3.39 -6.64
N ALA A 93 0.67 4.25 -5.75
CA ALA A 93 0.96 4.16 -4.32
C ALA A 93 0.50 2.82 -3.72
N GLY A 94 -0.69 2.34 -4.12
CA GLY A 94 -1.26 1.06 -3.69
C GLY A 94 -0.42 -0.12 -4.16
N VAL A 95 0.03 -0.13 -5.43
CA VAL A 95 1.03 -1.10 -5.93
C VAL A 95 2.34 -1.00 -5.12
N GLY A 96 2.73 0.21 -4.72
CA GLY A 96 3.88 0.42 -3.83
C GLY A 96 3.72 -0.17 -2.43
N ILE A 97 2.49 -0.42 -1.97
CA ILE A 97 2.26 -1.15 -0.72
C ILE A 97 2.62 -2.64 -0.89
N ASN A 98 2.44 -3.22 -2.08
CA ASN A 98 2.94 -4.58 -2.36
C ASN A 98 4.47 -4.58 -2.31
N ALA A 99 5.14 -3.66 -3.02
CA ALA A 99 6.59 -3.52 -2.90
C ALA A 99 7.05 -3.35 -1.43
N ALA A 100 6.31 -2.60 -0.62
CA ALA A 100 6.55 -2.49 0.82
C ALA A 100 6.32 -3.79 1.60
N HIS A 101 5.33 -4.60 1.21
CA HIS A 101 5.07 -5.92 1.75
C HIS A 101 6.27 -6.85 1.53
N GLU A 102 6.77 -6.95 0.29
CA GLU A 102 7.92 -7.82 0.00
C GLU A 102 9.19 -7.34 0.73
N LEU A 103 9.45 -6.03 0.77
CA LEU A 103 10.61 -5.46 1.47
C LEU A 103 10.49 -5.59 2.99
N GLY A 104 9.28 -5.46 3.53
CA GLY A 104 9.02 -5.50 4.96
C GLY A 104 9.26 -6.88 5.58
N HIS A 105 9.07 -7.95 4.81
CA HIS A 105 9.35 -9.33 5.24
C HIS A 105 10.83 -9.71 5.19
N LYS A 106 11.68 -8.90 4.55
CA LYS A 106 13.11 -9.20 4.50
C LYS A 106 13.76 -8.97 5.86
N SER A 107 14.81 -9.74 6.14
CA SER A 107 15.59 -9.63 7.37
C SER A 107 16.48 -8.40 7.43
N GLU A 108 16.86 -7.84 6.26
CA GLU A 108 17.79 -6.73 6.18
C GLU A 108 17.14 -5.41 6.60
N LYS A 109 17.79 -4.68 7.51
CA LYS A 109 17.27 -3.41 8.04
C LYS A 109 17.06 -2.34 6.96
N VAL A 110 17.90 -2.33 5.93
CA VAL A 110 17.77 -1.38 4.82
C VAL A 110 16.48 -1.64 4.04
N GLU A 111 16.11 -2.91 3.83
CA GLU A 111 14.88 -3.26 3.13
C GLU A 111 13.64 -2.92 3.95
N GLN A 112 13.67 -3.23 5.25
CA GLN A 112 12.61 -2.83 6.17
C GLN A 112 12.44 -1.30 6.25
N TRP A 113 13.54 -0.56 6.11
CA TRP A 113 13.50 0.91 6.03
C TRP A 113 12.90 1.37 4.69
N LEU A 114 13.31 0.77 3.57
CA LEU A 114 12.74 1.04 2.24
C LEU A 114 11.24 0.70 2.18
N ALA A 115 10.77 -0.33 2.89
CA ALA A 115 9.35 -0.62 3.01
C ALA A 115 8.56 0.57 3.59
N LYS A 116 9.08 1.21 4.64
CA LYS A 116 8.44 2.40 5.23
C LYS A 116 8.52 3.62 4.31
N VAL A 117 9.60 3.75 3.54
CA VAL A 117 9.71 4.78 2.49
C VAL A 117 8.66 4.56 1.41
N ALA A 118 8.45 3.33 0.93
CA ALA A 118 7.41 3.02 -0.05
C ALA A 118 6.00 3.36 0.49
N LEU A 119 5.73 3.07 1.78
CA LEU A 119 4.47 3.42 2.46
C LEU A 119 4.28 4.92 2.73
N ALA A 120 5.33 5.73 2.64
CA ALA A 120 5.27 7.14 2.99
C ALA A 120 4.32 7.93 2.08
N GLN A 121 4.25 7.56 0.80
CA GLN A 121 3.36 8.18 -0.18
C GLN A 121 1.87 7.98 0.16
N SER A 122 1.48 6.80 0.67
CA SER A 122 0.08 6.47 0.97
C SER A 122 -0.34 6.87 2.39
N LEU A 123 0.58 7.43 3.20
CA LEU A 123 0.35 7.75 4.62
C LEU A 123 -0.10 6.51 5.44
N TYR A 124 0.20 5.31 4.93
CA TYR A 124 -0.28 4.03 5.46
C TYR A 124 0.82 3.29 6.24
N GLY A 125 1.73 4.03 6.87
CA GLY A 125 2.94 3.47 7.52
C GLY A 125 2.69 2.46 8.64
N HIS A 126 1.51 2.46 9.26
CA HIS A 126 1.13 1.47 10.27
C HIS A 126 0.98 0.05 9.68
N PHE A 127 0.74 -0.06 8.37
CA PHE A 127 0.70 -1.34 7.65
C PHE A 127 1.97 -2.17 7.86
N TYR A 128 3.15 -1.54 7.90
CA TYR A 128 4.41 -2.26 8.15
C TYR A 128 4.36 -3.12 9.43
N VAL A 129 3.77 -2.59 10.51
CA VAL A 129 3.65 -3.34 11.77
C VAL A 129 2.47 -4.28 11.72
N GLU A 130 1.30 -3.80 11.30
CA GLU A 130 0.09 -4.63 11.33
C GLU A 130 0.22 -5.84 10.41
N HIS A 131 0.74 -5.67 9.20
CA HIS A 131 0.88 -6.75 8.26
C HIS A 131 1.83 -7.82 8.79
N ASN A 132 3.08 -7.43 9.07
CA ASN A 132 4.16 -8.36 9.39
C ASN A 132 3.99 -9.08 10.74
N PHE A 133 3.33 -8.45 11.72
CA PHE A 133 3.22 -8.97 13.08
C PHE A 133 1.78 -9.21 13.53
N GLY A 134 0.81 -8.90 12.68
CA GLY A 134 -0.61 -8.93 13.01
C GLY A 134 -1.44 -9.77 12.05
N HIS A 135 -1.61 -9.25 10.83
CA HIS A 135 -2.46 -9.83 9.80
C HIS A 135 -2.09 -11.28 9.51
N HIS A 136 -0.82 -11.61 9.19
CA HIS A 136 -0.41 -13.00 8.91
C HIS A 136 -0.76 -14.00 10.02
N VAL A 137 -0.74 -13.55 11.28
CA VAL A 137 -1.08 -14.40 12.43
C VAL A 137 -2.60 -14.63 12.52
N ARG A 138 -3.39 -13.61 12.18
CA ARG A 138 -4.84 -13.57 12.38
C ARG A 138 -5.66 -13.67 11.10
N VAL A 139 -5.04 -13.79 9.93
CA VAL A 139 -5.71 -13.81 8.64
C VAL A 139 -6.79 -14.89 8.62
N ALA A 140 -7.93 -14.55 8.04
CA ALA A 140 -9.17 -15.32 8.05
C ALA A 140 -9.69 -15.64 9.47
N THR A 141 -9.46 -14.79 10.47
CA THR A 141 -10.12 -14.89 11.79
C THR A 141 -10.91 -13.63 12.13
N PRO A 142 -11.90 -13.70 13.05
CA PRO A 142 -12.64 -12.51 13.47
C PRO A 142 -11.80 -11.40 14.11
N GLN A 143 -10.55 -11.71 14.51
CA GLN A 143 -9.63 -10.77 15.13
C GLN A 143 -8.77 -9.99 14.12
N ASP A 144 -8.75 -10.40 12.84
CA ASP A 144 -8.05 -9.67 11.79
C ASP A 144 -8.92 -8.55 11.21
N PRO A 145 -8.50 -7.27 11.30
CA PRO A 145 -9.19 -6.17 10.67
C PRO A 145 -9.30 -6.29 9.15
N ALA A 146 -8.29 -6.87 8.48
CA ALA A 146 -8.22 -6.95 7.02
C ALA A 146 -8.95 -8.16 6.42
N SER A 147 -9.49 -9.07 7.25
CA SER A 147 -10.35 -10.16 6.79
C SER A 147 -11.80 -9.71 6.68
N SER A 148 -12.33 -9.67 5.46
CA SER A 148 -13.72 -9.29 5.18
C SER A 148 -14.72 -10.39 5.53
N ARG A 149 -15.80 -10.02 6.20
CA ARG A 149 -16.81 -10.98 6.66
C ARG A 149 -17.77 -11.33 5.52
N PHE A 150 -18.31 -12.56 5.54
CA PHE A 150 -19.36 -12.94 4.61
C PHE A 150 -20.57 -12.00 4.72
N GLY A 151 -21.02 -11.43 3.60
CA GLY A 151 -22.11 -10.46 3.55
C GLY A 151 -21.74 -9.03 3.99
N GLU A 152 -20.48 -8.75 4.32
CA GLU A 152 -20.01 -7.39 4.60
C GLU A 152 -19.84 -6.61 3.29
N SER A 153 -20.40 -5.40 3.23
CA SER A 153 -20.16 -4.51 2.09
C SER A 153 -18.78 -3.85 2.22
N PHE A 154 -18.15 -3.55 1.08
CA PHE A 154 -16.85 -2.85 1.05
C PHE A 154 -16.85 -1.57 1.90
N TRP A 155 -17.93 -0.79 1.87
CA TRP A 155 -18.04 0.45 2.61
C TRP A 155 -18.12 0.28 4.14
N ARG A 156 -18.54 -0.90 4.62
CA ARG A 156 -18.47 -1.25 6.05
C ARG A 156 -17.10 -1.82 6.41
N PHE A 157 -16.52 -2.60 5.50
CA PHE A 157 -15.18 -3.18 5.63
C PHE A 157 -14.09 -2.11 5.72
N LEU A 158 -14.07 -1.15 4.78
CA LEU A 158 -12.99 -0.18 4.62
C LEU A 158 -12.64 0.57 5.92
N PRO A 159 -13.57 1.27 6.59
CA PRO A 159 -13.24 1.95 7.85
C PRO A 159 -12.88 0.96 8.96
N ARG A 160 -13.49 -0.23 9.01
CA ARG A 160 -13.19 -1.26 10.01
C ARG A 160 -11.74 -1.76 9.85
N SER A 161 -11.32 -2.04 8.63
CA SER A 161 -9.98 -2.52 8.31
C SER A 161 -8.94 -1.44 8.62
N VAL A 162 -9.11 -0.22 8.09
CA VAL A 162 -8.16 0.90 8.27
C VAL A 162 -7.97 1.25 9.75
N PHE A 163 -9.05 1.53 10.48
CA PHE A 163 -8.93 1.92 11.88
C PHE A 163 -8.57 0.74 12.79
N GLY A 164 -9.03 -0.47 12.45
CA GLY A 164 -8.69 -1.68 13.18
C GLY A 164 -7.21 -2.03 13.04
N GLY A 165 -6.68 -1.97 11.82
CA GLY A 165 -5.27 -2.21 11.51
C GLY A 165 -4.37 -1.20 12.20
N LEU A 166 -4.75 0.09 12.20
CA LEU A 166 -4.04 1.11 12.95
C LEU A 166 -3.99 0.82 14.46
N ARG A 167 -5.14 0.54 15.08
CA ARG A 167 -5.22 0.23 16.52
C ARG A 167 -4.40 -1.01 16.86
N SER A 168 -4.44 -2.01 16.00
CA SER A 168 -3.71 -3.25 16.19
C SER A 168 -2.20 -3.06 16.04
N ALA A 169 -1.73 -2.36 15.01
CA ALA A 169 -0.32 -1.96 14.85
C ALA A 169 0.19 -1.23 16.09
N TRP A 170 -0.57 -0.25 16.59
CA TRP A 170 -0.19 0.52 17.77
C TRP A 170 -0.05 -0.36 19.01
N ARG A 171 -1.00 -1.29 19.22
CA ARG A 171 -0.99 -2.23 20.35
C ARG A 171 0.21 -3.19 20.25
N ILE A 172 0.47 -3.76 19.08
CA ILE A 172 1.59 -4.68 18.84
C ILE A 172 2.91 -3.96 19.15
N GLU A 173 3.08 -2.75 18.61
CA GLU A 173 4.33 -2.01 18.75
C GLU A 173 4.54 -1.50 20.18
N SER A 174 3.47 -1.06 20.85
CA SER A 174 3.50 -0.72 22.27
C SER A 174 3.95 -1.89 23.13
N ALA A 175 3.39 -3.09 22.91
CA ALA A 175 3.76 -4.29 23.64
C ALA A 175 5.21 -4.72 23.35
N ARG A 176 5.70 -4.56 22.11
CA ARG A 176 7.10 -4.81 21.74
C ARG A 176 8.06 -3.90 22.52
N LEU A 177 7.75 -2.60 22.62
CA LEU A 177 8.60 -1.63 23.30
C LEU A 177 8.57 -1.79 24.82
N GLN A 178 7.39 -2.05 25.41
CA GLN A 178 7.24 -2.28 26.85
C GLN A 178 8.04 -3.52 27.30
N ARG A 179 8.02 -4.61 26.53
CA ARG A 179 8.87 -5.80 26.80
C ARG A 179 10.37 -5.50 26.77
N LYS A 180 10.78 -4.43 26.10
CA LYS A 180 12.17 -3.95 26.05
C LYS A 180 12.46 -2.86 27.09
N GLY A 181 11.52 -2.57 28.00
CA GLY A 181 11.66 -1.49 28.97
C GLY A 181 11.63 -0.08 28.36
N LYS A 182 11.09 0.09 27.15
CA LYS A 182 11.10 1.35 26.40
C LYS A 182 9.71 1.99 26.37
N ARG A 183 9.68 3.33 26.23
CA ARG A 183 8.45 4.10 26.07
C ARG A 183 7.84 3.86 24.69
N THR A 184 6.53 3.69 24.62
CA THR A 184 5.78 3.56 23.35
C THR A 184 6.02 4.75 22.43
N TRP A 185 6.01 5.97 23.00
CA TRP A 185 6.33 7.17 22.25
C TRP A 185 7.85 7.37 22.22
N SER A 186 8.50 6.79 21.21
CA SER A 186 9.93 6.88 21.00
C SER A 186 10.27 6.72 19.52
N TYR A 187 11.48 7.13 19.12
CA TYR A 187 11.99 6.95 17.75
C TYR A 187 12.10 5.47 17.34
N GLU A 188 12.12 4.56 18.32
CA GLU A 188 12.16 3.12 18.08
C GLU A 188 10.80 2.52 17.72
N ASN A 189 9.72 3.28 17.87
CA ASN A 189 8.39 2.87 17.45
C ASN A 189 8.28 2.91 15.92
N ASN A 190 8.11 1.74 15.32
CA ASN A 190 8.05 1.59 13.87
C ASN A 190 6.85 2.31 13.23
N VAL A 191 5.70 2.40 13.92
CA VAL A 191 4.52 3.13 13.43
C VAL A 191 4.84 4.61 13.34
N LEU A 192 5.39 5.18 14.42
CA LEU A 192 5.76 6.60 14.46
C LEU A 192 6.87 6.92 13.46
N ASN A 193 7.86 6.04 13.33
CA ASN A 193 8.94 6.20 12.37
C ASN A 193 8.43 6.21 10.92
N ALA A 194 7.51 5.31 10.56
CA ALA A 194 6.91 5.28 9.22
C ALA A 194 6.03 6.52 8.95
N TRP A 195 5.26 6.97 9.93
CA TRP A 195 4.48 8.20 9.80
C TRP A 195 5.35 9.46 9.73
N ALA A 196 6.46 9.51 10.47
CA ALA A 196 7.42 10.60 10.36
C ALA A 196 7.99 10.69 8.93
N MET A 197 8.26 9.56 8.26
CA MET A 197 8.66 9.55 6.85
C MET A 197 7.58 10.12 5.93
N SER A 198 6.31 9.80 6.18
CA SER A 198 5.18 10.36 5.43
C SER A 198 5.08 11.88 5.61
N VAL A 199 5.20 12.35 6.86
CA VAL A 199 5.20 13.79 7.18
C VAL A 199 6.35 14.51 6.51
N VAL A 200 7.56 13.97 6.56
CA VAL A 200 8.73 14.55 5.88
C VAL A 200 8.49 14.63 4.38
N LEU A 201 8.06 13.54 3.74
CA LEU A 201 7.76 13.52 2.31
C LEU A 201 6.72 14.59 1.93
N PHE A 202 5.59 14.63 2.64
CA PHE A 202 4.51 15.56 2.35
C PHE A 202 4.94 17.01 2.58
N ALA A 203 5.63 17.28 3.69
CA ALA A 203 6.16 18.61 3.98
C ALA A 203 7.18 19.07 2.94
N THR A 204 8.06 18.18 2.46
CA THR A 204 9.01 18.48 1.39
C THR A 204 8.30 18.80 0.08
N LEU A 205 7.31 18.00 -0.33
CA LEU A 205 6.57 18.25 -1.57
C LEU A 205 5.75 19.55 -1.48
N ILE A 206 5.10 19.81 -0.35
CA ILE A 206 4.40 21.08 -0.09
C ILE A 206 5.37 22.26 -0.09
N GLY A 207 6.56 22.10 0.50
CA GLY A 207 7.58 23.15 0.52
C GLY A 207 8.14 23.50 -0.87
N ILE A 208 8.23 22.51 -1.77
CA ILE A 208 8.73 22.70 -3.14
C ILE A 208 7.64 23.22 -4.09
N PHE A 209 6.43 22.65 -4.03
CA PHE A 209 5.36 22.92 -4.99
C PHE A 209 4.27 23.87 -4.47
N GLY A 210 4.34 24.28 -3.20
CA GLY A 210 3.37 25.13 -2.54
C GLY A 210 2.20 24.38 -1.89
N TRP A 211 1.42 25.08 -1.06
CA TRP A 211 0.28 24.49 -0.34
C TRP A 211 -0.82 23.93 -1.26
N GLU A 212 -0.88 24.40 -2.51
CA GLU A 212 -1.86 23.95 -3.51
C GLU A 212 -1.79 22.46 -3.83
N VAL A 213 -0.65 21.78 -3.64
CA VAL A 213 -0.56 20.32 -3.84
C VAL A 213 -1.14 19.50 -2.69
N ALA A 214 -1.31 20.09 -1.51
CA ALA A 214 -1.74 19.37 -0.30
C ALA A 214 -3.06 18.57 -0.46
N PRO A 215 -4.17 19.13 -1.01
CA PRO A 215 -5.40 18.35 -1.19
C PRO A 215 -5.21 17.15 -2.13
N TRP A 216 -4.38 17.29 -3.16
CA TRP A 216 -4.13 16.22 -4.14
C TRP A 216 -3.22 15.12 -3.57
N LEU A 217 -2.25 15.50 -2.73
CA LEU A 217 -1.42 14.56 -1.97
C LEU A 217 -2.24 13.73 -0.97
N LEU A 218 -3.21 14.36 -0.31
CA LEU A 218 -4.14 13.64 0.57
C LEU A 218 -5.07 12.73 -0.24
N LEU A 219 -5.62 13.22 -1.35
CA LEU A 219 -6.51 12.43 -2.20
C LEU A 219 -5.80 11.20 -2.78
N GLN A 220 -4.58 11.34 -3.29
CA GLN A 220 -3.82 10.18 -3.81
C GLN A 220 -3.45 9.18 -2.70
N ALA A 221 -3.17 9.65 -1.48
CA ALA A 221 -2.88 8.77 -0.35
C ALA A 221 -4.11 7.93 0.03
N VAL A 222 -5.29 8.57 0.09
CA VAL A 222 -6.57 7.90 0.32
C VAL A 222 -6.86 6.90 -0.78
N ALA A 223 -6.69 7.29 -2.05
CA ALA A 223 -6.87 6.38 -3.17
C ALA A 223 -5.92 5.17 -3.07
N GLY A 224 -4.66 5.40 -2.67
CA GLY A 224 -3.66 4.33 -2.57
C GLY A 224 -3.92 3.30 -1.49
N PHE A 225 -4.21 3.70 -0.25
CA PHE A 225 -4.56 2.70 0.76
C PHE A 225 -5.94 2.08 0.49
N THR A 226 -6.89 2.82 -0.12
CA THR A 226 -8.19 2.26 -0.50
C THR A 226 -8.03 1.17 -1.55
N PHE A 227 -7.09 1.33 -2.49
CA PHE A 227 -6.79 0.32 -3.50
C PHE A 227 -6.26 -0.98 -2.86
N LEU A 228 -5.34 -0.89 -1.90
CA LEU A 228 -4.90 -2.04 -1.11
C LEU A 228 -6.06 -2.70 -0.35
N GLU A 229 -6.87 -1.90 0.36
CA GLU A 229 -7.99 -2.44 1.13
C GLU A 229 -9.06 -3.09 0.23
N ALA A 230 -9.21 -2.63 -1.02
CA ALA A 230 -10.04 -3.31 -2.01
C ALA A 230 -9.48 -4.68 -2.39
N ALA A 231 -8.15 -4.81 -2.53
CA ALA A 231 -7.51 -6.11 -2.73
C ALA A 231 -7.73 -7.03 -1.52
N ASN A 232 -7.46 -6.56 -0.29
CA ASN A 232 -7.71 -7.31 0.94
C ASN A 232 -9.18 -7.77 1.05
N TYR A 233 -10.13 -6.90 0.70
CA TYR A 233 -11.55 -7.22 0.72
C TYR A 233 -11.91 -8.36 -0.25
N LEU A 234 -11.32 -8.38 -1.43
CA LEU A 234 -11.58 -9.41 -2.44
C LEU A 234 -10.88 -10.72 -2.07
N GLU A 235 -9.59 -10.66 -1.72
CA GLU A 235 -8.76 -11.82 -1.39
C GLU A 235 -9.22 -12.55 -0.13
N HIS A 236 -9.85 -11.85 0.81
CA HIS A 236 -10.29 -12.42 2.07
C HIS A 236 -11.81 -12.49 2.20
N TYR A 237 -12.56 -12.39 1.10
CA TYR A 237 -14.02 -12.34 1.15
C TYR A 237 -14.64 -13.62 1.71
N GLY A 238 -15.20 -13.52 2.91
CA GLY A 238 -15.90 -14.63 3.56
C GLY A 238 -14.99 -15.77 4.02
N LEU A 239 -13.66 -15.59 3.97
CA LEU A 239 -12.72 -16.59 4.46
C LEU A 239 -12.79 -16.67 5.99
N LEU A 240 -12.86 -17.91 6.49
CA LEU A 240 -12.80 -18.19 7.93
C LEU A 240 -11.95 -19.43 8.18
N ARG A 241 -10.79 -19.23 8.80
CA ARG A 241 -9.91 -20.29 9.27
C ARG A 241 -10.57 -21.00 10.46
N GLY A 242 -10.61 -22.33 10.42
CA GLY A 242 -11.03 -23.14 11.55
C GLY A 242 -10.04 -23.01 12.72
N LYS A 243 -10.57 -22.89 13.95
CA LYS A 243 -9.73 -22.89 15.16
C LYS A 243 -9.23 -24.30 15.45
N ARG A 244 -7.92 -24.44 15.62
CA ARG A 244 -7.24 -25.65 16.09
C ARG A 244 -7.36 -25.79 17.61
N ALA A 245 -7.04 -26.98 18.11
CA ALA A 245 -7.14 -27.31 19.54
C ALA A 245 -6.24 -26.46 20.46
N ASP A 246 -5.14 -25.93 19.93
CA ASP A 246 -4.22 -25.00 20.62
C ASP A 246 -4.68 -23.53 20.57
N GLY A 247 -5.82 -23.26 19.92
CA GLY A 247 -6.39 -21.93 19.76
C GLY A 247 -5.87 -21.14 18.55
N SER A 248 -4.99 -21.73 17.72
CA SER A 248 -4.54 -21.15 16.45
C SER A 248 -5.53 -21.30 15.31
#